data_AF-A0A9R0QLP4-F1
#
_entry.id   AF-A0A9R0QLP4-F1
#
_cell.length_a   1.000
_cell.length_b   1.000
_cell.length_c   1.000
_cell.angle_alpha   90.00
_cell.angle_beta   90.00
_cell.angle_gamma   90.00
#
_symmetry.space_group_name_H-M   'P 1'
#
loop_
_entity.id
_entity.type
_entity.pdbx_description
1 polymer ?
#
loop_
_entity_poly.entity_id
_entity_poly.type
_entity_poly.pdbx_seq_one_letter_code
_entity_poly.pdbx_strand_id
1 'polypeptide(L)'
;MQAFIIASTASEEDMLRWYNERVVWNDKQLNLKLLRKGVLTRIYAPMAIVQGLRESGVFTSVIRAAVDNAKVRLKESVDRNSTDPDHEDEPRAFVAANARKILNVVEPAPAYRDGGASAAVPPMSPPGLDEARGEGLAGC
;
A
#
# COMPACT_ATOMS: atom_id res chain seq x y z
N MET A 1 -23.38 7.11 11.82
CA MET A 1 -23.86 7.78 13.04
C MET A 1 -24.56 6.82 14.01
N GLN A 2 -25.46 5.93 13.56
CA GLN A 2 -26.17 4.99 14.46
C GLN A 2 -25.28 4.00 15.22
N ALA A 3 -24.15 3.57 14.64
CA ALA A 3 -23.19 2.69 15.32
C ALA A 3 -22.63 3.30 16.62
N PHE A 4 -22.30 4.59 16.57
CA PHE A 4 -21.78 5.34 17.73
C PHE A 4 -22.85 5.50 18.81
N ILE A 5 -24.10 5.79 18.40
CA ILE A 5 -25.21 5.93 19.35
C ILE A 5 -25.46 4.60 20.07
N ILE A 6 -25.56 3.49 19.35
CA ILE A 6 -25.78 2.16 19.96
C ILE A 6 -24.61 1.75 20.86
N ALA A 7 -23.37 2.03 20.46
CA ALA A 7 -22.21 1.79 21.32
C ALA A 7 -22.23 2.62 22.61
N SER A 8 -22.82 3.82 22.58
CA SER A 8 -22.88 4.74 23.73
C SER A 8 -24.11 4.56 24.62
N THR A 9 -25.21 3.99 24.12
CA THR A 9 -26.50 3.97 24.84
C THR A 9 -27.18 2.62 24.95
N ALA A 10 -26.75 1.60 24.20
CA ALA A 10 -27.38 0.28 24.22
C ALA A 10 -26.67 -0.66 25.20
N SER A 11 -27.41 -1.64 25.74
CA SER A 11 -26.81 -2.73 26.51
C SER A 11 -25.93 -3.62 25.62
N GLU A 12 -25.10 -4.47 26.22
CA GLU A 12 -24.19 -5.36 25.50
C GLU A 12 -24.95 -6.31 24.55
N GLU A 13 -26.10 -6.83 24.99
CA GLU A 13 -26.94 -7.75 24.20
C GLU A 13 -27.57 -7.05 23.00
N ASP A 14 -28.02 -5.80 23.19
CA ASP A 14 -28.59 -4.97 22.15
C ASP A 14 -27.53 -4.54 21.13
N MET A 15 -26.31 -4.26 21.59
CA MET A 15 -25.16 -3.97 20.74
C MET A 15 -24.74 -5.19 19.91
N LEU A 16 -24.69 -6.37 20.54
CA LEU A 16 -24.42 -7.65 19.87
C LEU A 16 -25.49 -7.98 18.82
N ARG A 17 -26.77 -7.79 19.15
CA ARG A 17 -27.87 -7.98 18.19
C ARG A 17 -27.75 -7.00 17.03
N TRP A 18 -27.55 -5.72 17.34
CA TRP A 18 -27.38 -4.67 16.33
C TRP A 18 -26.20 -4.95 15.38
N TYR A 19 -25.09 -5.46 15.93
CA TYR A 19 -23.92 -5.88 15.16
C TYR A 19 -24.29 -7.09 14.27
N ASN A 20 -24.86 -8.14 14.84
CA ASN A 20 -25.21 -9.36 14.11
C ASN A 20 -26.24 -9.14 12.98
N GLU A 21 -27.15 -8.18 13.14
CA GLU A 21 -28.13 -7.81 12.10
C GLU A 21 -27.49 -7.07 10.92
N ARG A 22 -26.47 -6.26 11.17
CA ARG A 22 -25.88 -5.35 10.17
C ARG A 22 -24.60 -5.89 9.56
N VAL A 23 -23.95 -6.82 10.24
CA VAL A 23 -22.69 -7.37 9.83
C VAL A 23 -22.92 -8.53 8.87
N VAL A 24 -22.51 -8.30 7.63
CA VAL A 24 -22.68 -9.20 6.48
C VAL A 24 -22.14 -10.62 6.72
N TRP A 25 -21.21 -10.80 7.66
CA TRP A 25 -20.57 -12.08 7.93
C TRP A 25 -21.54 -13.21 8.33
N ASN A 26 -22.73 -12.91 8.87
CA ASN A 26 -23.74 -13.94 9.22
C ASN A 26 -24.63 -14.39 8.05
N ASP A 27 -24.71 -13.62 6.95
CA ASP A 27 -25.51 -14.00 5.78
C ASP A 27 -24.68 -14.88 4.83
N LYS A 28 -24.93 -16.20 4.92
CA LYS A 28 -24.26 -17.20 4.07
C LYS A 28 -24.49 -16.97 2.58
N GLN A 29 -25.67 -16.50 2.16
CA GLN A 29 -25.98 -16.27 0.75
C GLN A 29 -25.23 -15.05 0.22
N LEU A 30 -25.15 -13.97 1.01
CA LEU A 30 -24.38 -12.79 0.67
C LEU A 30 -22.87 -13.08 0.65
N ASN A 31 -22.36 -13.81 1.65
CA ASN A 31 -20.96 -14.25 1.68
C ASN A 31 -20.60 -15.07 0.44
N LEU A 32 -21.48 -15.99 0.02
CA LEU A 32 -21.25 -16.79 -1.19
C LEU A 32 -21.23 -15.91 -2.45
N LYS A 33 -22.08 -14.89 -2.53
CA LYS A 33 -22.04 -13.90 -3.63
C LYS A 33 -20.74 -13.09 -3.60
N LEU A 34 -20.28 -12.66 -2.43
CA LEU A 34 -19.02 -11.92 -2.26
C LEU A 34 -17.79 -12.77 -2.59
N LEU A 35 -17.82 -14.06 -2.27
CA LEU A 35 -16.81 -15.04 -2.66
C LEU A 35 -16.79 -15.25 -4.18
N ARG A 36 -17.94 -15.45 -4.82
CA ARG A 36 -18.01 -15.56 -6.30
C ARG A 36 -17.53 -14.31 -7.01
N LYS A 37 -17.80 -13.13 -6.45
CA LYS A 37 -17.27 -11.85 -6.95
C LYS A 37 -15.80 -11.60 -6.58
N GLY A 38 -15.19 -12.48 -5.79
CA GLY A 38 -13.79 -12.39 -5.36
C GLY A 38 -13.49 -11.27 -4.34
N VAL A 39 -14.51 -10.57 -3.82
CA VAL A 39 -14.32 -9.48 -2.84
C VAL A 39 -13.80 -10.04 -1.52
N LEU A 40 -14.43 -11.10 -1.02
CA LEU A 40 -14.05 -11.71 0.26
C LEU A 40 -12.64 -12.31 0.19
N THR A 41 -12.32 -12.96 -0.93
CA THR A 41 -11.00 -13.56 -1.18
C THR A 41 -9.90 -12.50 -1.19
N ARG A 42 -10.12 -11.32 -1.77
CA ARG A 42 -9.12 -10.24 -1.79
C ARG A 42 -8.84 -9.64 -0.41
N ILE A 43 -9.79 -9.71 0.51
CA ILE A 43 -9.62 -9.24 1.89
C ILE A 43 -8.93 -10.31 2.74
N TYR A 44 -9.32 -11.57 2.58
CA TYR A 44 -8.79 -12.68 3.39
C TYR A 44 -7.45 -13.23 2.90
N ALA A 45 -7.19 -13.25 1.59
CA ALA A 45 -5.96 -13.82 1.04
C ALA A 45 -4.68 -13.11 1.53
N PRO A 46 -4.58 -11.77 1.57
CA PRO A 46 -3.41 -11.10 2.12
C PRO A 46 -3.17 -11.48 3.58
N MET A 47 -4.25 -11.55 4.38
CA MET A 47 -4.17 -11.95 5.78
C MET A 47 -3.65 -13.39 5.92
N ALA A 48 -4.21 -14.34 5.18
CA ALA A 48 -3.82 -15.74 5.21
C ALA A 48 -2.37 -15.96 4.73
N ILE A 49 -1.94 -15.25 3.69
CA ILE A 49 -0.56 -15.32 3.19
C ILE A 49 0.42 -14.80 4.24
N VAL A 50 0.17 -13.63 4.81
CA VAL A 50 1.04 -13.06 5.86
C VAL A 50 1.10 -13.98 7.07
N GLN A 51 -0.03 -14.56 7.46
CA GLN A 51 -0.09 -15.48 8.58
C GLN A 51 0.69 -16.78 8.30
N GLY A 52 0.50 -17.41 7.13
CA GLY A 52 1.26 -18.59 6.74
C GLY A 52 2.77 -18.33 6.64
N LEU A 53 3.18 -17.16 6.14
CA LEU A 53 4.60 -16.76 6.10
C LEU A 53 5.19 -16.49 7.49
N ARG A 54 4.37 -16.03 8.45
CA ARG A 54 4.77 -15.87 9.86
C ARG A 54 4.92 -17.22 10.54
N GLU A 55 3.93 -18.10 10.40
CA GLU A 55 3.90 -19.43 11.02
C GLU A 55 5.00 -20.34 10.46
N SER A 56 5.34 -20.21 9.18
CA SER A 56 6.46 -20.94 8.55
C SER A 56 7.85 -20.41 8.93
N GLY A 57 7.96 -19.29 9.63
CA GLY A 57 9.25 -18.70 10.01
C GLY A 57 10.06 -18.13 8.84
N VAL A 58 9.47 -18.01 7.65
CA VAL A 58 10.16 -17.43 6.48
C VAL A 58 10.55 -15.98 6.74
N PHE A 59 9.66 -15.20 7.36
CA PHE A 59 9.98 -13.81 7.71
C PHE A 59 11.16 -13.69 8.67
N THR A 60 11.23 -14.53 9.71
CA THR A 60 12.32 -14.48 10.68
C THR A 60 13.65 -14.94 10.07
N SER A 61 13.61 -15.97 9.21
CA SER A 61 14.77 -16.45 8.48
C SER A 61 15.35 -15.38 7.53
N VAL A 62 14.50 -14.72 6.74
CA VAL A 62 14.94 -13.65 5.81
C VAL A 62 15.51 -12.46 6.57
N ILE A 63 14.90 -12.05 7.69
CA ILE A 63 15.44 -10.96 8.52
C ILE A 63 16.81 -11.33 9.08
N ARG A 64 16.96 -12.54 9.63
CA ARG A 64 18.25 -13.01 10.16
C ARG A 64 19.31 -13.06 9.06
N ALA A 65 18.99 -13.65 7.92
CA ALA A 65 19.88 -13.70 6.77
C ALA A 65 20.27 -12.29 6.27
N ALA A 66 19.34 -11.34 6.25
CA ALA A 66 19.63 -9.97 5.86
C ALA A 66 20.59 -9.28 6.84
N VAL A 67 20.40 -9.48 8.15
CA VAL A 67 21.31 -8.97 9.20
C VAL A 67 22.70 -9.59 9.08
N ASP A 68 22.78 -10.90 8.87
CA ASP A 68 24.05 -11.61 8.70
C ASP A 68 24.78 -11.12 7.44
N ASN A 69 24.07 -10.96 6.31
CA ASN A 69 24.64 -10.40 5.08
C ASN A 69 25.10 -8.94 5.25
N ALA A 70 24.35 -8.10 5.98
CA ALA A 70 24.77 -6.74 6.28
C ALA A 70 26.05 -6.71 7.13
N LYS A 71 26.19 -7.63 8.08
CA LYS A 71 27.40 -7.78 8.90
C LYS A 71 28.59 -8.29 8.08
N VAL A 72 28.37 -9.19 7.13
CA VAL A 72 29.41 -9.65 6.20
C VAL A 72 29.89 -8.50 5.32
N ARG A 73 28.97 -7.72 4.74
CA ARG A 73 29.31 -6.53 3.93
C ARG A 73 30.05 -5.46 4.73
N LEU A 74 29.70 -5.26 6.00
CA LEU A 74 30.43 -4.36 6.89
C LEU A 74 31.87 -4.84 7.12
N LYS A 75 32.08 -6.13 7.41
CA LYS A 75 33.44 -6.70 7.58
C LYS A 75 34.27 -6.59 6.30
N GLU A 76 33.68 -6.90 5.15
CA GLU A 76 34.32 -6.78 3.85
C GLU A 76 34.72 -5.33 3.51
N SER A 77 33.95 -4.33 3.97
CA SER A 77 34.32 -2.92 3.86
C SER A 77 35.42 -2.49 4.83
N VAL A 78 35.58 -3.22 5.95
CA VAL A 78 36.65 -3.02 6.94
C VAL A 78 37.94 -3.67 6.45
N ASP A 79 37.90 -4.89 5.94
CA ASP A 79 39.10 -5.60 5.47
C ASP A 79 39.72 -4.93 4.23
N ARG A 80 38.92 -4.20 3.42
CA ARG A 80 39.39 -3.42 2.27
C ARG A 80 40.04 -2.08 2.62
N ASN A 81 39.90 -1.59 3.86
CA ASN A 81 40.48 -0.32 4.28
C ASN A 81 41.82 -0.46 5.02
N SER A 82 42.29 -1.69 5.24
CA SER A 82 43.66 -1.96 5.69
C SER A 82 44.61 -2.07 4.49
N THR A 83 44.92 -0.95 3.86
CA THR A 83 46.17 -0.79 3.08
C THR A 83 46.65 0.66 3.25
N ASP A 84 47.56 0.82 4.20
CA ASP A 84 48.47 1.95 4.48
C ASP A 84 47.90 3.33 4.87
N PRO A 85 48.67 4.11 5.67
CA PRO A 85 48.20 5.16 6.56
C PRO A 85 48.42 6.55 5.94
N ASP A 86 47.96 7.56 6.69
CA ASP A 86 48.28 8.98 6.51
C ASP A 86 47.31 9.76 5.60
N HIS A 87 46.15 10.11 6.17
CA HIS A 87 45.65 11.48 6.09
C HIS A 87 44.61 11.76 7.19
N GLU A 88 44.98 12.60 8.14
CA GLU A 88 44.06 13.28 9.05
C GLU A 88 43.13 14.20 8.23
N ASP A 89 41.82 14.11 8.44
CA ASP A 89 40.88 15.25 8.40
C ASP A 89 39.47 14.87 8.91
N GLU A 90 39.26 15.16 10.20
CA GLU A 90 38.05 15.67 10.88
C GLU A 90 36.65 14.98 10.78
N PRO A 91 35.85 14.99 11.88
CA PRO A 91 34.64 14.21 12.02
C PRO A 91 33.42 14.96 11.46
N ARG A 92 32.81 14.43 10.40
CA ARG A 92 31.52 14.94 9.93
C ARG A 92 30.36 14.35 10.74
N ALA A 93 29.96 15.15 11.72
CA ALA A 93 28.69 15.26 12.40
C ALA A 93 27.56 14.32 11.94
N PHE A 94 26.97 13.65 12.94
CA PHE A 94 25.62 13.10 12.90
C PHE A 94 24.63 14.12 12.34
N VAL A 95 24.09 13.87 11.15
CA VAL A 95 22.87 14.51 10.69
C VAL A 95 21.80 13.44 10.56
N ALA A 96 20.95 13.37 11.58
CA ALA A 96 19.64 12.76 11.46
C ALA A 96 18.85 13.51 10.39
N ALA A 97 18.68 12.91 9.21
CA ALA A 97 17.78 13.43 8.19
C ALA A 97 17.04 12.27 7.55
N ASN A 98 15.71 12.29 7.71
CA ASN A 98 14.74 11.46 7.01
C ASN A 98 14.89 11.63 5.48
N ALA A 99 15.83 10.92 4.87
CA ALA A 99 16.08 11.01 3.44
C ALA A 99 15.15 10.04 2.69
N ARG A 100 14.05 10.57 2.15
CA ARG A 100 13.27 9.92 1.09
C ARG A 100 14.20 9.67 -0.09
N LYS A 101 14.42 8.40 -0.45
CA LYS A 101 15.31 8.01 -1.54
C LYS A 101 14.63 8.32 -2.88
N ILE A 102 14.92 9.48 -3.47
CA ILE A 102 14.52 9.83 -4.84
C ILE A 102 15.49 9.10 -5.78
N LEU A 103 14.94 8.33 -6.73
CA LEU A 103 15.69 7.62 -7.74
C LEU A 103 16.11 8.61 -8.84
N ASN A 104 17.36 9.08 -8.81
CA ASN A 104 17.95 9.80 -9.94
C ASN A 104 18.25 8.80 -11.06
N VAL A 105 17.49 8.88 -12.14
CA VAL A 105 17.82 8.21 -13.40
C VAL A 105 19.01 8.95 -14.01
N VAL A 106 20.09 8.20 -14.21
CA VAL A 106 21.29 8.65 -14.91
C VAL A 106 20.95 8.87 -16.38
N GLU A 107 21.16 10.10 -16.83
CA GLU A 107 21.16 10.51 -18.23
C GLU A 107 22.40 9.94 -18.94
N PRO A 108 22.25 9.36 -20.14
CA PRO A 108 23.32 9.37 -21.11
C PRO A 108 22.96 10.33 -22.24
N ALA A 109 23.64 11.48 -22.28
CA ALA A 109 23.79 12.27 -23.51
C ALA A 109 24.92 11.65 -24.37
N PRO A 110 25.08 11.97 -25.67
CA PRO A 110 24.42 13.05 -26.41
C PRO A 110 23.92 12.66 -27.83
N ALA A 111 23.28 13.67 -28.44
CA ALA A 111 23.18 13.94 -29.87
C ALA A 111 21.84 13.64 -30.58
N TYR A 112 21.36 14.73 -31.18
CA TYR A 112 20.34 14.87 -32.22
C TYR A 112 18.90 15.14 -31.77
N ARG A 113 18.49 16.38 -32.07
CA ARG A 113 17.13 16.92 -32.01
C ARG A 113 16.23 16.17 -33.00
N ASP A 114 14.99 15.89 -32.62
CA ASP A 114 13.78 16.47 -33.25
C ASP A 114 12.51 15.69 -32.82
N GLY A 115 11.43 16.43 -32.54
CA GLY A 115 10.05 15.92 -32.63
C GLY A 115 9.47 15.10 -31.47
N GLY A 116 8.75 15.78 -30.56
CA GLY A 116 7.58 15.19 -29.88
C GLY A 116 7.74 14.89 -28.40
N ALA A 117 7.79 15.93 -27.56
CA ALA A 117 7.48 15.77 -26.14
C ALA A 117 6.01 15.32 -26.02
N SER A 118 5.78 14.05 -25.73
CA SER A 118 4.47 13.53 -25.34
C SER A 118 4.07 14.18 -24.01
N ALA A 119 3.46 15.37 -24.09
CA ALA A 119 2.90 16.06 -22.96
C ALA A 119 1.88 15.14 -22.28
N ALA A 120 2.06 14.89 -20.97
CA ALA A 120 1.12 14.11 -20.18
C ALA A 120 -0.26 14.79 -20.22
N VAL A 121 -1.24 14.11 -20.82
CA VAL A 121 -2.61 14.63 -20.91
C VAL A 121 -3.30 14.42 -19.56
N PRO A 122 -3.82 15.49 -18.91
CA PRO A 122 -4.55 15.36 -17.67
C PRO A 122 -5.89 14.62 -17.88
N PRO A 123 -6.42 13.93 -16.85
CA PRO A 123 -7.64 13.15 -16.98
C PRO A 123 -8.84 14.03 -17.32
N MET A 124 -9.71 13.51 -18.18
CA MET A 124 -10.97 14.16 -18.52
C MET A 124 -11.90 14.22 -17.31
N SER A 125 -12.65 15.32 -17.18
CA SER A 125 -13.69 15.46 -16.17
C SER A 125 -14.84 14.47 -16.42
N PRO A 126 -15.51 13.98 -15.37
CA PRO A 126 -16.60 13.01 -15.52
C PRO A 126 -17.77 13.60 -16.33
N PRO A 127 -18.52 12.77 -17.08
CA PRO A 127 -19.64 13.24 -17.89
C PRO A 127 -20.70 13.93 -17.01
N GLY A 128 -21.10 15.14 -17.41
CA GLY A 128 -22.21 15.86 -16.78
C GLY A 128 -23.54 15.14 -17.03
N LEU A 129 -24.37 15.06 -16.00
CA LEU A 129 -25.73 14.55 -16.10
C LEU A 129 -26.61 15.63 -16.74
N ASP A 130 -26.60 15.74 -18.07
CA ASP A 130 -27.59 16.53 -18.78
C ASP A 130 -28.96 15.82 -18.71
N GLU A 131 -29.86 16.50 -18.02
CA GLU A 131 -31.32 16.40 -17.95
C GLU A 131 -31.99 15.27 -18.75
N ALA A 132 -32.27 14.15 -18.07
CA ALA A 132 -33.46 13.35 -18.38
C ALA A 132 -34.70 14.01 -17.74
N ARG A 133 -35.12 15.16 -18.28
CA ARG A 133 -36.36 15.84 -17.86
C ARG A 133 -37.34 15.93 -19.03
N GLY A 134 -38.13 14.87 -19.15
CA GLY A 134 -39.57 14.87 -19.48
C GLY A 134 -40.04 15.52 -20.78
N GLU A 135 -40.54 14.69 -21.68
CA GLU A 135 -41.76 15.03 -22.43
C GLU A 135 -42.69 13.81 -22.46
N GLY A 136 -43.81 13.96 -21.78
CA GLY A 136 -45.02 13.19 -22.02
C GLY A 136 -46.11 14.14 -22.51
N LEU A 137 -46.96 13.61 -23.40
CA LEU A 137 -48.29 14.07 -23.82
C LEU A 137 -48.35 15.11 -24.96
N ALA A 138 -48.78 14.68 -26.16
CA ALA A 138 -50.15 14.86 -26.66
C ALA A 138 -50.24 14.45 -28.14
N GLY A 139 -51.20 13.60 -28.48
CA GLY A 139 -51.53 13.23 -29.86
C GLY A 139 -52.99 12.83 -29.95
N CYS A 140 -53.86 13.83 -30.11
CA CYS A 140 -55.18 13.77 -30.73
C CYS A 140 -55.28 15.01 -31.64
#